data_AF-A0A7W5TU60-F1
#
_entry.id   AF-A0A7W5TU60-F1
#
_cell.length_a   1.000
_cell.length_b   1.000
_cell.length_c   1.000
_cell.angle_alpha   90.00
_cell.angle_beta   90.00
_cell.angle_gamma   90.00
#
_symmetry.space_group_name_H-M   'P 1'
#
loop_
_entity.id
_entity.type
_entity.pdbx_description
1 polymer ?
#
loop_
_entity_poly.entity_id
_entity_poly.type
_entity_poly.pdbx_seq_one_letter_code
_entity_poly.pdbx_strand_id
1 'polypeptide(L)'
;MIGHLAHFFQRRNTILVLQAGAVLLLISSVLTWVSVGGGQSAVSLSGAEMTTLVRTIGVIGVIGGVLITMARRWVRGALAAVLLGGGLIALAAAVVAMLDPAQAAAPALSRLGADGDVHTLGVGLWAGLAGSVVLISGALAVLLFSPGWDDESEGGA
;
A
#
# COMPACT_ATOMS: atom_id res chain seq x y z
N MET A 1 -12.14 22.48 -15.06
CA MET A 1 -11.19 21.41 -14.65
C MET A 1 -11.79 20.37 -13.72
N ILE A 2 -12.63 20.74 -12.74
CA ILE A 2 -13.24 19.77 -11.78
C ILE A 2 -14.04 18.64 -12.46
N GLY A 3 -14.76 18.94 -13.56
CA GLY A 3 -15.57 17.94 -14.27
C GLY A 3 -14.78 16.77 -14.89
N HIS A 4 -13.54 16.98 -15.34
CA HIS A 4 -12.71 15.90 -15.90
C HIS A 4 -12.19 14.95 -14.82
N LEU A 5 -11.83 15.48 -13.64
CA LEU A 5 -11.42 14.66 -12.50
C LEU A 5 -12.60 13.83 -11.99
N ALA A 6 -13.80 14.40 -11.92
CA ALA A 6 -15.01 13.67 -11.53
C ALA A 6 -15.33 12.49 -12.48
N HIS A 7 -15.13 12.68 -13.80
CA HIS A 7 -15.33 11.60 -14.78
C HIS A 7 -14.25 10.51 -14.66
N PHE A 8 -13.00 10.88 -14.34
CA PHE A 8 -11.96 9.89 -14.11
C PHE A 8 -12.20 9.09 -12.82
N PHE A 9 -12.68 9.72 -11.75
CA PHE A 9 -12.99 9.09 -10.46
C PHE A 9 -14.42 8.53 -10.36
N GLN A 10 -14.97 8.06 -11.47
CA GLN A 10 -16.13 7.18 -11.45
C GLN A 10 -15.85 5.97 -10.55
N ARG A 11 -16.91 5.47 -9.89
CA ARG A 11 -16.86 4.37 -8.91
C ARG A 11 -15.93 3.24 -9.35
N ARG A 12 -16.09 2.74 -10.58
CA ARG A 12 -15.28 1.65 -11.15
C ARG A 12 -13.78 1.98 -11.18
N ASN A 13 -13.40 3.14 -11.70
CA ASN A 13 -12.00 3.54 -11.83
C ASN A 13 -11.35 3.73 -10.46
N THR A 14 -12.04 4.37 -9.53
CA THR A 14 -11.54 4.58 -8.16
C THR A 14 -11.28 3.25 -7.45
N ILE A 15 -12.17 2.27 -7.60
CA ILE A 15 -11.97 0.92 -7.06
C ILE A 15 -10.76 0.25 -7.72
N LEU A 16 -10.59 0.35 -9.04
CA LEU A 16 -9.44 -0.22 -9.74
C LEU A 16 -8.12 0.41 -9.29
N VAL A 17 -8.09 1.73 -9.05
CA VAL A 17 -6.92 2.43 -8.50
C VAL A 17 -6.59 1.91 -7.11
N LEU A 18 -7.59 1.78 -6.22
CA LEU A 18 -7.40 1.20 -4.89
C LEU A 18 -6.83 -0.22 -4.95
N GLN A 19 -7.40 -1.08 -5.81
CA GLN A 19 -6.96 -2.46 -5.98
C GLN A 19 -5.55 -2.53 -6.57
N ALA A 20 -5.23 -1.69 -7.55
CA ALA A 20 -3.89 -1.61 -8.12
C ALA A 20 -2.84 -1.24 -7.04
N GLY A 21 -3.15 -0.25 -6.19
CA GLY A 21 -2.28 0.12 -5.07
C GLY A 21 -2.09 -1.03 -4.08
N ALA A 22 -3.17 -1.71 -3.71
CA ALA A 22 -3.12 -2.85 -2.79
C ALA A 22 -2.32 -4.05 -3.36
N VAL A 23 -2.52 -4.37 -4.64
CA VAL A 23 -1.79 -5.43 -5.34
C VAL A 23 -0.30 -5.08 -5.45
N LEU A 24 0.04 -3.82 -5.74
CA LEU A 24 1.44 -3.38 -5.74
C LEU A 24 2.10 -3.54 -4.37
N LEU A 25 1.40 -3.26 -3.27
CA LEU A 25 1.90 -3.50 -1.92
C LEU A 25 2.10 -5.00 -1.64
N LEU A 26 1.23 -5.87 -2.14
CA LEU A 26 1.40 -7.32 -2.03
C LEU A 26 2.62 -7.81 -2.82
N ILE A 27 2.79 -7.33 -4.06
CA ILE A 27 3.97 -7.62 -4.87
C ILE A 27 5.23 -7.12 -4.17
N SER A 28 5.21 -5.89 -3.66
CA SER A 28 6.31 -5.31 -2.88
C SER A 28 6.68 -6.15 -1.67
N SER A 29 5.70 -6.77 -1.00
CA SER A 29 5.96 -7.59 0.19
C SER A 29 6.77 -8.85 -0.08
N VAL A 30 6.70 -9.41 -1.30
CA VAL A 30 7.45 -10.62 -1.67
C VAL A 30 8.75 -10.32 -2.41
N LEU A 31 8.91 -9.10 -2.92
CA LEU A 31 10.13 -8.66 -3.60
C LEU A 31 11.17 -8.17 -2.59
N THR A 32 12.44 -8.25 -2.99
CA THR A 32 13.57 -7.74 -2.21
C THR A 32 13.49 -6.22 -2.07
N TRP A 33 13.53 -5.76 -0.83
CA TRP A 33 13.62 -4.34 -0.48
C TRP A 33 15.06 -3.91 -0.27
N VAL A 34 15.84 -4.73 0.44
CA VAL A 34 17.24 -4.46 0.74
C VAL A 34 18.03 -5.76 0.58
N SER A 35 19.14 -5.70 -0.14
CA SER A 35 20.17 -6.73 -0.09
C SER A 35 21.32 -6.23 0.77
N VAL A 36 21.78 -7.09 1.67
CA VAL A 36 22.85 -6.83 2.62
C VAL A 36 24.05 -7.68 2.25
N GLY A 37 25.20 -7.04 2.08
CA GLY A 37 26.48 -7.67 1.73
C GLY A 37 27.62 -7.18 2.62
N GLY A 38 28.82 -7.72 2.40
CA GLY A 38 30.02 -7.40 3.18
C GLY A 38 30.41 -8.46 4.23
N GLY A 39 29.55 -9.47 4.46
CA GLY A 39 29.85 -10.65 5.28
C GLY A 39 30.14 -11.92 4.45
N GLN A 40 30.05 -13.10 5.09
CA GLN A 40 30.32 -14.40 4.42
C GLN A 40 29.26 -14.81 3.38
N SER A 41 28.05 -14.24 3.45
CA SER A 41 26.95 -14.50 2.51
C SER A 41 26.10 -13.24 2.31
N ALA A 42 25.77 -12.92 1.06
CA ALA A 42 24.81 -11.87 0.75
C ALA A 42 23.40 -12.33 1.12
N VAL A 43 22.68 -11.52 1.92
CA VAL A 43 21.30 -11.81 2.35
C VAL A 43 20.37 -10.84 1.65
N SER A 44 19.31 -11.34 1.05
CA SER A 44 18.27 -10.52 0.43
C SER A 44 17.04 -10.53 1.31
N LEU A 45 16.63 -9.35 1.78
CA LEU A 45 15.48 -9.16 2.66
C LEU A 45 14.29 -8.68 1.84
N SER A 46 13.21 -9.45 1.89
CA SER A 46 11.92 -9.08 1.30
C SER A 46 11.21 -8.00 2.13
N GLY A 47 10.27 -7.31 1.51
CA GLY A 47 9.43 -6.32 2.22
C GLY A 47 8.69 -6.92 3.41
N ALA A 48 8.23 -8.18 3.31
CA ALA A 48 7.55 -8.87 4.39
C ALA A 48 8.47 -9.21 5.58
N GLU A 49 9.74 -9.50 5.31
CA GLU A 49 10.73 -9.77 6.37
C GLU A 49 11.15 -8.49 7.09
N MET A 50 11.29 -7.39 6.34
CA MET A 50 11.59 -6.07 6.91
C MET A 50 10.39 -5.50 7.68
N THR A 51 9.17 -5.70 7.18
CA THR A 51 7.96 -5.15 7.79
C THR A 51 6.74 -6.02 7.49
N THR A 52 6.30 -6.78 8.50
CA THR A 52 5.06 -7.56 8.44
C THR A 52 3.84 -6.67 8.09
N LEU A 53 3.91 -5.37 8.41
CA LEU A 53 2.82 -4.42 8.17
C LEU A 53 2.54 -4.22 6.67
N VAL A 54 3.54 -4.22 5.79
CA VAL A 54 3.32 -3.98 4.35
C VAL A 54 2.45 -5.07 3.74
N ARG A 55 2.71 -6.33 4.09
CA ARG A 55 1.89 -7.46 3.64
C ARG A 55 0.47 -7.35 4.19
N THR A 56 0.33 -7.08 5.49
CA THR A 56 -0.98 -6.93 6.14
C THR A 56 -1.79 -5.78 5.54
N ILE A 57 -1.16 -4.63 5.28
CA ILE A 57 -1.79 -3.48 4.64
C ILE A 57 -2.19 -3.81 3.20
N GLY A 58 -1.35 -4.53 2.45
CA GLY A 58 -1.70 -5.01 1.10
C GLY A 58 -2.97 -5.88 1.12
N VAL A 59 -3.06 -6.84 2.05
CA VAL A 59 -4.25 -7.70 2.21
C VAL A 59 -5.48 -6.88 2.60
N ILE A 60 -5.35 -5.99 3.60
CA ILE A 60 -6.43 -5.09 4.02
C ILE A 60 -6.85 -4.18 2.86
N GLY A 61 -5.91 -3.74 2.04
CA GLY A 61 -6.15 -2.97 0.82
C GLY A 61 -7.07 -3.68 -0.16
N VAL A 62 -6.76 -4.95 -0.47
CA VAL A 62 -7.56 -5.76 -1.38
C VAL A 62 -8.96 -5.98 -0.80
N ILE A 63 -9.06 -6.42 0.45
CA ILE A 63 -10.33 -6.69 1.12
C ILE A 63 -11.17 -5.40 1.22
N GLY A 64 -10.55 -4.31 1.67
CA GLY A 64 -11.19 -3.00 1.81
C GLY A 64 -11.69 -2.46 0.47
N GLY A 65 -10.91 -2.61 -0.61
CA GLY A 65 -11.33 -2.23 -1.95
C GLY A 65 -12.55 -3.02 -2.43
N VAL A 66 -12.62 -4.33 -2.14
CA VAL A 66 -13.82 -5.15 -2.43
C VAL A 66 -15.01 -4.69 -1.58
N LEU A 67 -14.81 -4.48 -0.28
CA LEU A 67 -15.86 -4.04 0.63
C LEU A 67 -16.44 -2.66 0.26
N ILE A 68 -15.61 -1.73 -0.22
CA ILE A 68 -16.07 -0.41 -0.70
C ILE A 68 -17.08 -0.56 -1.85
N THR A 69 -16.96 -1.61 -2.67
CA THR A 69 -17.92 -1.85 -3.75
C THR A 69 -19.31 -2.20 -3.23
N MET A 70 -19.41 -2.85 -2.08
CA MET A 70 -20.68 -3.32 -1.48
C MET A 70 -21.20 -2.41 -0.37
N ALA A 71 -20.32 -1.57 0.20
CA ALA A 71 -20.61 -0.73 1.34
C ALA A 71 -21.61 0.40 1.01
N ARG A 72 -22.41 0.78 2.02
CA ARG A 72 -23.24 2.00 2.01
C ARG A 72 -22.38 3.25 2.26
N ARG A 73 -22.91 4.43 1.91
CA ARG A 73 -22.24 5.73 1.95
C ARG A 73 -21.34 5.98 3.18
N TRP A 74 -21.84 5.78 4.39
CA TRP A 74 -21.04 5.97 5.62
C TRP A 74 -19.92 4.95 5.80
N VAL A 75 -20.17 3.68 5.46
CA VAL A 75 -19.19 2.60 5.59
C VAL A 75 -18.06 2.77 4.57
N ARG A 76 -18.36 3.29 3.36
CA ARG A 76 -17.33 3.62 2.35
C ARG A 76 -16.32 4.62 2.89
N GLY A 77 -16.79 5.68 3.55
CA GLY A 77 -15.91 6.70 4.15
C GLY A 77 -15.01 6.11 5.24
N ALA A 78 -15.57 5.29 6.13
CA ALA A 78 -14.79 4.63 7.18
C ALA A 78 -13.72 3.68 6.60
N LEU A 79 -14.08 2.86 5.61
CA LEU A 79 -13.12 1.97 4.93
C LEU A 79 -12.02 2.77 4.24
N ALA A 80 -12.38 3.85 3.54
CA ALA A 80 -11.40 4.70 2.88
C ALA A 80 -10.44 5.37 3.87
N ALA A 81 -10.92 5.80 5.04
CA ALA A 81 -10.07 6.34 6.10
C ALA A 81 -9.06 5.29 6.63
N VAL A 82 -9.49 4.05 6.83
CA VAL A 82 -8.60 2.94 7.22
C VAL A 82 -7.55 2.67 6.14
N LEU A 83 -7.97 2.62 4.88
CA LEU A 83 -7.06 2.42 3.75
C LEU A 83 -6.06 3.57 3.59
N LEU A 84 -6.48 4.80 3.84
CA LEU A 84 -5.60 5.98 3.85
C LEU A 84 -4.54 5.85 4.94
N GLY A 85 -4.95 5.50 6.16
CA GLY A 85 -4.03 5.26 7.27
C GLY A 85 -3.03 4.14 6.98
N GLY A 86 -3.51 3.00 6.45
CA GLY A 86 -2.65 1.90 6.02
C GLY A 86 -1.66 2.33 4.93
N GLY A 87 -2.13 3.06 3.92
CA GLY A 87 -1.28 3.60 2.85
C GLY A 87 -0.17 4.51 3.37
N LEU A 88 -0.49 5.41 4.31
CA LEU A 88 0.48 6.31 4.96
C LEU A 88 1.52 5.54 5.80
N ILE A 89 1.09 4.52 6.55
CA ILE A 89 2.01 3.67 7.31
C ILE A 89 2.97 2.92 6.38
N ALA A 90 2.45 2.34 5.30
CA ALA A 90 3.27 1.66 4.29
C ALA A 90 4.25 2.63 3.59
N LEU A 91 3.79 3.86 3.29
CA LEU A 91 4.63 4.91 2.71
C LEU A 91 5.78 5.27 3.65
N ALA A 92 5.47 5.51 4.94
CA ALA A 92 6.47 5.83 5.94
C ALA A 92 7.50 4.71 6.08
N ALA A 93 7.07 3.44 6.11
CA ALA A 93 7.98 2.30 6.18
C ALA A 93 8.93 2.24 4.96
N ALA A 94 8.41 2.47 3.75
CA ALA A 94 9.23 2.48 2.54
C ALA A 94 10.19 3.69 2.50
N VAL A 95 9.76 4.87 2.94
CA VAL A 95 10.62 6.06 3.03
C VAL A 95 11.74 5.84 4.05
N VAL A 96 11.44 5.27 5.22
CA VAL A 96 12.46 4.94 6.22
C VAL A 96 13.48 3.96 5.66
N ALA A 97 13.04 2.89 4.98
CA ALA A 97 13.95 1.94 4.34
C ALA A 97 14.80 2.56 3.21
N MET A 98 14.32 3.62 2.57
CA MET A 98 15.06 4.35 1.54
C MET A 98 16.11 5.30 2.13
N LEU A 99 15.80 5.96 3.25
CA LEU A 99 16.68 6.92 3.91
C LEU A 99 17.74 6.24 4.77
N ASP A 100 17.36 5.19 5.50
CA ASP A 100 18.24 4.41 6.38
C ASP A 100 17.95 2.91 6.21
N PRO A 101 18.51 2.29 5.14
CA PRO A 101 18.31 0.86 4.88
C PRO A 101 18.91 -0.03 5.97
N ALA A 102 19.93 0.45 6.68
CA ALA A 102 20.57 -0.30 7.77
C ALA A 102 19.64 -0.40 8.98
N GLN A 103 19.07 0.73 9.42
CA GLN A 103 18.09 0.75 10.51
C GLN A 103 16.85 -0.08 10.16
N ALA A 104 16.38 0.01 8.91
CA ALA A 104 15.22 -0.76 8.45
C ALA A 104 15.49 -2.27 8.36
N ALA A 105 16.72 -2.67 8.04
CA ALA A 105 17.12 -4.08 7.93
C ALA A 105 17.46 -4.71 9.29
N ALA A 106 17.89 -3.93 10.28
CA ALA A 106 18.36 -4.42 11.58
C ALA A 106 17.41 -5.43 12.27
N PRO A 107 16.07 -5.22 12.31
CA PRO A 107 15.16 -6.20 12.91
C PRO A 107 15.12 -7.54 12.16
N ALA A 108 15.34 -7.54 10.85
CA ALA A 108 15.36 -8.76 10.05
C ALA A 108 16.73 -9.46 10.12
N LEU A 109 17.82 -8.70 10.05
CA LEU A 109 19.19 -9.20 10.21
C LEU A 109 19.41 -9.87 11.57
N SER A 110 18.93 -9.26 12.65
CA SER A 110 19.01 -9.84 14.00
C SER A 110 18.28 -11.18 14.13
N ARG A 111 17.17 -11.39 13.40
CA ARG A 111 16.47 -12.69 13.36
C ARG A 111 17.23 -13.76 12.58
N LEU A 112 18.01 -13.35 11.57
CA LEU A 112 18.78 -14.24 10.72
C LEU A 112 20.20 -14.50 11.25
N GLY A 113 20.65 -13.75 12.27
CA GLY A 113 22.02 -13.82 12.77
C GLY A 113 23.06 -13.42 11.71
N ALA A 114 22.67 -12.52 10.80
CA ALA A 114 23.51 -12.07 9.69
C ALA A 114 23.98 -10.64 9.96
N ASP A 115 25.25 -10.37 9.66
CA ASP A 115 25.85 -9.04 9.71
C ASP A 115 26.29 -8.62 8.31
N GLY A 116 26.19 -7.32 8.04
CA GLY A 116 26.72 -6.73 6.83
C GLY A 116 26.61 -5.22 6.82
N ASP A 117 27.52 -4.60 6.07
CA ASP A 117 27.78 -3.16 6.16
C ASP A 117 27.28 -2.48 4.87
N VAL A 118 27.19 -3.25 3.79
CA VAL A 118 26.81 -2.77 2.46
C VAL A 118 25.34 -3.07 2.22
N HIS A 119 24.54 -2.01 2.10
CA HIS A 119 23.10 -2.11 1.90
C HIS A 119 22.74 -1.57 0.52
N THR A 120 22.11 -2.38 -0.31
CA THR A 120 21.64 -1.98 -1.65
C THR A 120 20.12 -2.10 -1.73
N LEU A 121 19.46 -1.06 -2.26
CA LEU A 121 18.01 -1.03 -2.40
C LEU A 121 17.56 -1.90 -3.58
N GLY A 122 16.52 -2.70 -3.34
CA GLY A 122 15.89 -3.57 -4.34
C GLY A 122 14.65 -2.96 -4.99
N VAL A 123 14.19 -3.57 -6.08
CA VAL A 123 13.02 -3.13 -6.85
C VAL A 123 11.72 -3.22 -6.04
N GLY A 124 11.66 -4.12 -5.05
CA GLY A 124 10.50 -4.28 -4.19
C GLY A 124 10.14 -3.01 -3.41
N LEU A 125 11.15 -2.22 -3.03
CA LEU A 125 10.95 -0.95 -2.32
C LEU A 125 10.19 0.05 -3.18
N TRP A 126 10.55 0.16 -4.46
CA TRP A 126 9.89 1.06 -5.42
C TRP A 126 8.45 0.64 -5.69
N ALA A 127 8.18 -0.66 -5.80
CA ALA A 127 6.82 -1.17 -5.87
C ALA A 127 6.00 -0.82 -4.62
N GLY A 128 6.64 -0.82 -3.44
CA GLY A 128 6.02 -0.43 -2.17
C GLY A 128 5.65 1.04 -2.15
N LEU A 129 6.59 1.93 -2.52
CA LEU A 129 6.36 3.36 -2.66
C LEU A 129 5.22 3.66 -3.65
N ALA A 130 5.28 3.07 -4.85
CA ALA A 130 4.25 3.26 -5.86
C ALA A 130 2.89 2.74 -5.38
N GLY A 131 2.85 1.54 -4.78
CA GLY A 131 1.64 0.96 -4.22
C GLY A 131 1.01 1.82 -3.14
N SER A 132 1.82 2.36 -2.22
CA SER A 132 1.36 3.28 -1.17
C SER A 132 0.77 4.57 -1.73
N VAL A 133 1.46 5.22 -2.67
CA VAL A 133 0.96 6.46 -3.29
C VAL A 133 -0.34 6.23 -4.03
N VAL A 134 -0.42 5.14 -4.81
CA VAL A 134 -1.64 4.76 -5.54
C VAL A 134 -2.78 4.47 -4.56
N LEU A 135 -2.52 3.71 -3.49
CA LEU A 135 -3.53 3.40 -2.47
C LEU A 135 -4.04 4.66 -1.76
N ILE A 136 -3.13 5.56 -1.35
CA ILE A 136 -3.47 6.86 -0.72
C ILE A 136 -4.34 7.69 -1.67
N SER A 137 -3.93 7.80 -2.95
CA SER A 137 -4.68 8.58 -3.93
C SER A 137 -6.08 8.00 -4.18
N GLY A 138 -6.21 6.67 -4.26
CA GLY A 138 -7.48 5.97 -4.35
C GLY A 138 -8.36 6.19 -3.12
N ALA A 139 -7.79 6.10 -1.91
CA ALA A 139 -8.51 6.32 -0.66
C ALA A 139 -9.02 7.77 -0.54
N LEU A 140 -8.19 8.75 -0.89
CA LEU A 140 -8.59 10.15 -0.95
C LEU A 140 -9.71 10.37 -1.98
N ALA A 141 -9.61 9.75 -3.15
CA ALA A 141 -10.65 9.84 -4.16
C ALA A 141 -11.98 9.25 -3.66
N VAL A 142 -11.97 8.14 -2.92
CA VAL A 142 -13.20 7.62 -2.28
C VAL A 142 -13.75 8.63 -1.28
N LEU A 143 -12.91 9.19 -0.40
CA LEU A 143 -13.37 10.16 0.62
C LEU A 143 -14.00 11.41 -0.02
N LEU A 144 -13.42 11.90 -1.12
CA LEU A 144 -13.86 13.13 -1.77
C LEU A 144 -15.05 12.91 -2.71
N PHE A 145 -15.10 11.80 -3.43
CA PHE A 145 -16.05 11.59 -4.53
C PHE A 145 -17.13 10.53 -4.23
N SER A 146 -16.97 9.67 -3.22
CA SER A 146 -17.99 8.67 -2.88
C SER A 146 -19.37 9.24 -2.52
N PRO A 147 -19.52 10.48 -1.97
CA PRO A 147 -20.85 11.03 -1.74
C PRO A 147 -21.64 11.31 -3.02
N GLY A 148 -20.98 11.47 -4.17
CA GLY A 148 -21.61 11.71 -5.47
C GLY A 148 -21.77 10.45 -6.32
N TRP A 149 -21.45 9.26 -5.78
CA TRP A 149 -21.75 8.01 -6.45
C TRP A 149 -23.22 7.69 -6.21
N ASP A 150 -24.01 7.69 -7.28
CA ASP A 150 -25.41 7.30 -7.23
C ASP A 150 -25.50 5.87 -6.69
N ASP A 151 -26.06 5.73 -5.49
CA ASP A 151 -26.45 4.43 -4.95
C ASP A 151 -27.76 4.07 -5.68
N GLU A 152 -27.67 3.27 -6.75
CA GLU A 152 -28.75 2.86 -7.67
C GLU A 152 -29.93 2.08 -7.02
N SER A 153 -30.30 2.32 -5.76
CA SER A 153 -31.41 1.58 -5.12
C SER A 153 -32.25 2.35 -4.09
N GLU A 154 -32.53 3.64 -4.30
CA GLU A 154 -33.67 4.30 -3.62
C GLU A 154 -34.84 4.60 -4.59
N GLY A 155 -35.03 3.70 -5.56
CA GLY A 155 -36.23 3.63 -6.40
C GLY A 155 -36.76 2.20 -6.43
N GLY A 156 -37.46 1.78 -5.39
CA GLY A 156 -38.08 0.46 -5.32
C GLY A 156 -38.76 0.15 -4.00
N ALA A 157 -40.04 0.53 -3.93
CA ALA A 157 -41.14 -0.01 -3.10
C ALA A 157 -40.95 -0.13 -1.58
#